data_AF-A0A3M1JP22-F1
#
_entry.id   AF-A0A3M1JP22-F1
#
_cell.length_a   1.000
_cell.length_b   1.000
_cell.length_c   1.000
_cell.angle_alpha   90.00
_cell.angle_beta   90.00
_cell.angle_gamma   90.00
#
_symmetry.space_group_name_H-M   'P 1'
#
loop_
_entity.id
_entity.type
_entity.pdbx_description
1 polymer ?
#
loop_
_entity_poly.entity_id
_entity_poly.type
_entity_poly.pdbx_seq_one_letter_code
_entity_poly.pdbx_strand_id
1 'polypeptide(L)'
;MSDKTGRDRPWLIRTYSGHSTAQASNALYRKNLAAGQTGLSVAFDLPTQTGYDSDHPLARGEVGKVGVPICHLGDMRALFEGIPLEEMNTSMTINATAPWLLALYVALAQEQGADMRKLAGTVQNDIIK
;
A
#
# COMPACT_ATOMS: atom_id res chain seq x y z
N MET A 1 9.25 43.50 -13.29
CA MET A 1 8.77 42.10 -13.30
C MET A 1 9.31 41.45 -12.04
N SER A 2 8.47 41.26 -11.02
CA SER A 2 8.89 40.70 -9.73
C SER A 2 8.96 39.19 -9.86
N ASP A 3 10.19 38.67 -9.82
CA ASP A 3 10.47 37.25 -9.69
C ASP A 3 10.06 36.81 -8.28
N LYS A 4 8.93 36.11 -8.18
CA LYS A 4 8.51 35.39 -6.97
C LYS A 4 8.70 33.92 -7.25
N THR A 5 9.91 33.42 -7.04
CA THR A 5 10.14 31.98 -6.85
C THR A 5 9.46 31.58 -5.54
N GLY A 6 8.21 31.10 -5.66
CA GLY A 6 7.43 30.61 -4.53
C GLY A 6 8.15 29.42 -3.86
N ARG A 7 7.98 29.29 -2.55
CA ARG A 7 8.56 28.18 -1.79
C ARG A 7 8.01 26.84 -2.32
N ASP A 8 8.90 25.90 -2.61
CA ASP A 8 8.52 24.56 -3.05
C ASP A 8 7.64 23.85 -2.01
N ARG A 9 6.79 22.93 -2.50
CA ARG A 9 6.00 22.06 -1.63
C ARG A 9 6.95 21.17 -0.81
N PRO A 10 6.67 20.97 0.49
CA PRO A 10 7.48 20.07 1.31
C PRO A 10 7.35 18.62 0.82
N TRP A 11 8.31 17.77 1.22
CA TRP A 11 8.28 16.34 0.94
C TRP A 11 7.08 15.64 1.61
N LEU A 12 6.69 14.50 1.04
CA LEU A 12 5.65 13.65 1.63
C LEU A 12 6.21 12.87 2.81
N ILE A 13 5.44 12.80 3.89
CA ILE A 13 5.73 11.95 5.04
C ILE A 13 5.03 10.62 4.78
N ARG A 14 5.83 9.59 4.44
CA ARG A 14 5.37 8.24 4.10
C ARG A 14 6.09 7.20 4.94
N THR A 15 5.50 6.86 6.08
CA THR A 15 6.06 5.82 6.96
C THR A 15 5.81 4.45 6.35
N TYR A 16 6.88 3.70 6.13
CA TYR A 16 6.82 2.30 5.73
C TYR A 16 6.23 1.47 6.87
N SER A 17 5.09 0.83 6.62
CA SER A 17 4.35 0.11 7.66
C SER A 17 3.42 -0.97 7.11
N GLY A 18 3.19 -1.99 7.92
CA GLY A 18 2.36 -3.16 7.65
C GLY A 18 2.82 -4.29 8.56
N HIS A 19 1.93 -4.90 9.32
CA HIS A 19 2.24 -6.06 10.15
C HIS A 19 0.98 -6.82 10.55
N SER A 20 1.14 -8.10 10.89
CA SER A 20 0.07 -8.96 11.39
C SER A 20 -1.06 -9.17 10.37
N THR A 21 -2.15 -8.43 10.44
CA THR A 21 -3.32 -8.59 9.56
C THR A 21 -3.61 -7.32 8.77
N ALA A 22 -4.45 -7.43 7.75
CA ALA A 22 -4.92 -6.29 6.97
C ALA A 22 -5.66 -5.26 7.85
N GLN A 23 -6.51 -5.72 8.77
CA GLN A 23 -7.25 -4.85 9.70
C GLN A 23 -6.32 -4.13 10.70
N ALA A 24 -5.33 -4.84 11.24
CA ALA A 24 -4.34 -4.24 12.14
C ALA A 24 -3.50 -3.19 11.43
N SER A 25 -3.08 -3.48 10.19
CA SER A 25 -2.34 -2.54 9.34
C SER A 25 -3.19 -1.32 8.96
N ASN A 26 -4.47 -1.51 8.63
CA ASN A 26 -5.42 -0.41 8.41
C ASN A 26 -5.55 0.51 9.63
N ALA A 27 -5.73 -0.06 10.82
CA ALA A 27 -5.83 0.70 12.06
C ALA A 27 -4.56 1.55 12.31
N LEU A 28 -3.38 0.98 12.02
CA LEU A 28 -2.11 1.69 12.08
C LEU A 28 -2.04 2.83 11.04
N TYR A 29 -2.47 2.60 9.80
CA TYR A 29 -2.51 3.62 8.75
C TYR A 29 -3.40 4.79 9.15
N ARG A 30 -4.62 4.51 9.62
CA ARG A 30 -5.56 5.55 10.08
C ARG A 30 -5.00 6.33 11.26
N LYS A 31 -4.35 5.67 12.21
CA LYS A 31 -3.66 6.32 13.34
C LYS A 31 -2.55 7.26 12.85
N ASN A 32 -1.73 6.82 11.90
CA ASN A 32 -0.63 7.62 11.38
C ASN A 32 -1.12 8.81 10.54
N LEU A 33 -2.15 8.61 9.71
CA LEU A 33 -2.81 9.69 8.96
C LEU A 33 -3.38 10.75 9.91
N ALA A 34 -4.07 10.34 10.98
CA ALA A 34 -4.57 11.24 12.01
C ALA A 34 -3.45 12.00 12.76
N ALA A 35 -2.24 11.43 12.82
CA ALA A 35 -1.06 12.04 13.40
C ALA A 35 -0.26 12.93 12.41
N GLY A 36 -0.77 13.14 11.19
CA GLY A 36 -0.17 14.05 10.20
C GLY A 36 0.69 13.38 9.12
N GLN A 37 0.67 12.05 9.01
CA GLN A 37 1.24 11.37 7.84
C GLN A 37 0.47 11.78 6.57
N THR A 38 1.18 12.02 5.46
CA THR A 38 0.59 12.60 4.23
C THR A 38 0.56 11.65 3.04
N GLY A 39 1.01 10.40 3.21
CA GLY A 39 0.82 9.32 2.26
C GLY A 39 1.06 7.96 2.91
N LEU A 40 0.81 6.88 2.20
CA LEU A 40 0.98 5.52 2.72
C LEU A 40 2.18 4.83 2.08
N SER A 41 2.81 3.92 2.81
CA SER A 41 3.85 3.03 2.28
C SER A 41 3.69 1.64 2.88
N VAL A 42 3.25 0.70 2.05
CA VAL A 42 2.79 -0.64 2.44
C VAL A 42 3.96 -1.62 2.47
N ALA A 43 4.12 -2.29 3.61
CA ALA A 43 5.02 -3.42 3.82
C ALA A 43 4.26 -4.74 3.72
N PHE A 44 4.61 -5.60 2.76
CA PHE A 44 3.98 -6.92 2.58
C PHE A 44 4.76 -8.02 3.29
N ASP A 45 4.09 -9.08 3.72
CA ASP A 45 4.77 -10.23 4.32
C ASP A 45 5.57 -11.05 3.28
N LEU A 46 6.39 -11.98 3.75
CA LEU A 46 7.25 -12.78 2.87
C LEU A 46 6.45 -13.67 1.90
N PRO A 47 5.37 -14.37 2.32
CA PRO A 47 4.51 -15.11 1.39
C PRO A 47 3.97 -14.25 0.24
N THR A 48 3.41 -13.07 0.53
CA THR A 48 2.90 -12.14 -0.48
C THR A 48 4.02 -11.68 -1.43
N GLN A 49 5.21 -11.41 -0.90
CA GLN A 49 6.38 -11.03 -1.71
C GLN A 49 6.88 -12.15 -2.63
N THR A 50 6.69 -13.40 -2.24
CA THR A 50 7.18 -14.59 -2.95
C THR A 50 6.10 -15.31 -3.77
N GLY A 51 4.85 -14.83 -3.73
CA GLY A 51 3.76 -15.34 -4.54
C GLY A 51 3.07 -16.57 -3.96
N TYR A 52 3.10 -16.73 -2.64
CA TYR A 52 2.36 -17.79 -1.95
C TYR A 52 1.16 -17.22 -1.21
N ASP A 53 0.03 -17.92 -1.31
CA ASP A 53 -1.12 -17.71 -0.44
C ASP A 53 -0.79 -18.12 1.00
N SER A 54 -1.53 -17.57 1.96
CA SER A 54 -1.26 -17.76 3.40
C SER A 54 -1.46 -19.20 3.87
N ASP A 55 -2.23 -20.01 3.17
CA ASP A 55 -2.45 -21.44 3.45
C ASP A 55 -1.46 -22.37 2.75
N HIS A 56 -0.58 -21.82 1.90
CA HIS A 56 0.44 -22.61 1.22
C HIS A 56 1.44 -23.20 2.23
N PRO A 57 1.82 -24.49 2.12
CA PRO A 57 2.73 -25.12 3.08
C PRO A 57 4.05 -24.38 3.31
N LEU A 58 4.59 -23.73 2.27
CA LEU A 58 5.83 -22.95 2.36
C LEU A 58 5.66 -21.56 3.01
N ALA A 59 4.42 -21.07 3.18
CA ALA A 59 4.13 -19.80 3.84
C ALA A 59 4.12 -19.92 5.37
N ARG A 60 4.01 -21.15 5.89
CA ARG A 60 3.83 -21.43 7.32
C ARG A 60 4.92 -20.78 8.17
N GLY A 61 4.51 -19.95 9.13
CA GLY A 61 5.40 -19.27 10.06
C GLY A 61 5.90 -17.90 9.59
N GLU A 62 5.62 -17.51 8.35
CA GLU A 62 6.02 -16.21 7.79
C GLU A 62 4.82 -15.29 7.48
N VAL A 63 3.60 -15.85 7.49
CA VAL A 63 2.34 -15.08 7.32
C VAL A 63 2.25 -13.96 8.36
N GLY A 64 2.15 -12.72 7.88
CA GLY A 64 1.97 -11.53 8.71
C GLY A 64 3.16 -11.12 9.60
N LYS A 65 4.29 -11.82 9.51
CA LYS A 65 5.42 -11.64 10.44
C LYS A 65 6.21 -10.36 10.20
N VAL A 66 6.45 -10.04 8.94
CA VAL A 66 7.28 -8.89 8.50
C VAL A 66 6.51 -7.85 7.69
N GLY A 67 5.20 -8.03 7.54
CA GLY A 67 4.35 -7.20 6.70
C GLY A 67 2.90 -7.64 6.77
N VAL A 68 2.04 -7.01 5.97
CA VAL A 68 0.64 -7.44 5.81
C VAL A 68 0.54 -8.61 4.82
N PRO A 69 -0.21 -9.68 5.13
CA PRO A 69 -0.55 -10.72 4.16
C PRO A 69 -1.64 -10.24 3.21
N ILE A 70 -1.46 -10.43 1.90
CA ILE A 70 -2.47 -10.13 0.87
C ILE A 70 -2.52 -11.30 -0.11
N CYS A 71 -3.61 -12.06 -0.09
CA CYS A 71 -3.83 -13.18 -1.01
C CYS A 71 -4.82 -12.78 -2.12
N HIS A 72 -5.85 -12.01 -1.76
CA HIS A 72 -6.96 -11.67 -2.65
C HIS A 72 -7.53 -10.27 -2.41
N LEU A 73 -8.48 -9.86 -3.26
CA LEU A 73 -9.12 -8.53 -3.19
C LEU A 73 -9.78 -8.25 -1.83
N GLY A 74 -10.28 -9.29 -1.13
CA GLY A 74 -10.85 -9.14 0.21
C GLY A 74 -9.87 -8.59 1.24
N ASP A 75 -8.58 -8.93 1.14
CA ASP A 75 -7.56 -8.43 2.05
C ASP A 75 -7.23 -6.98 1.74
N MET A 76 -7.21 -6.61 0.46
CA MET A 76 -7.04 -5.21 0.05
C MET A 76 -8.20 -4.34 0.53
N ARG A 77 -9.45 -4.84 0.47
CA ARG A 77 -10.61 -4.15 1.05
C ARG A 77 -10.41 -3.91 2.54
N ALA A 78 -9.99 -4.93 3.28
CA ALA A 78 -9.71 -4.80 4.72
C ALA A 78 -8.55 -3.83 5.00
N LEU A 79 -7.49 -3.85 4.18
CA LEU A 79 -6.32 -3.00 4.34
C LEU A 79 -6.65 -1.51 4.16
N PHE A 80 -7.53 -1.18 3.23
CA PHE A 80 -7.89 0.20 2.90
C PHE A 80 -9.32 0.57 3.31
N GLU A 81 -9.93 -0.16 4.24
CA GLU A 81 -11.26 0.15 4.74
C GLU A 81 -11.32 1.59 5.30
N GLY A 82 -12.24 2.37 4.74
CA GLY A 82 -12.42 3.79 5.09
C GLY A 82 -11.23 4.69 4.75
N ILE A 83 -10.35 4.27 3.83
CA ILE A 83 -9.28 5.10 3.25
C ILE A 83 -9.58 5.26 1.74
N PRO A 84 -9.94 6.48 1.28
CA PRO A 84 -10.25 6.72 -0.13
C PRO A 84 -8.97 6.73 -0.98
N LEU A 85 -8.83 5.75 -1.88
CA LEU A 85 -7.61 5.58 -2.67
C LEU A 85 -7.33 6.71 -3.67
N GLU A 86 -8.39 7.39 -4.16
CA GLU A 86 -8.26 8.57 -5.04
C GLU A 86 -7.52 9.74 -4.36
N GLU A 87 -7.68 9.88 -3.05
CA GLU A 87 -7.13 11.02 -2.30
C GLU A 87 -5.76 10.72 -1.68
N MET A 88 -5.32 9.46 -1.71
CA MET A 88 -4.08 9.02 -1.10
C MET A 88 -2.93 8.96 -2.09
N ASN A 89 -1.73 9.23 -1.59
CA ASN A 89 -0.50 8.87 -2.29
C ASN A 89 0.08 7.59 -1.68
N THR A 90 -0.15 6.46 -2.35
CA THR A 90 0.17 5.12 -1.82
C THR A 90 1.39 4.53 -2.50
N SER A 91 2.40 4.18 -1.70
CA SER A 91 3.56 3.38 -2.13
C SER A 91 3.37 1.92 -1.74
N MET A 92 3.69 1.00 -2.63
CA MET A 92 3.71 -0.45 -2.39
C MET A 92 5.13 -0.98 -2.63
N THR A 93 5.80 -1.39 -1.55
CA THR A 93 7.15 -1.98 -1.62
C THR A 93 7.04 -3.46 -1.98
N ILE A 94 6.84 -3.72 -3.27
CA ILE A 94 6.60 -5.06 -3.83
C ILE A 94 7.26 -5.17 -5.20
N ASN A 95 7.84 -6.34 -5.50
CA ASN A 95 8.65 -6.56 -6.71
C ASN A 95 8.11 -7.71 -7.56
N ALA A 96 8.50 -8.96 -7.30
CA ALA A 96 8.14 -10.11 -8.14
C ALA A 96 6.63 -10.25 -8.39
N THR A 97 5.81 -9.98 -7.36
CA THR A 97 4.34 -10.04 -7.42
C THR A 97 3.69 -8.68 -7.68
N ALA A 98 4.46 -7.62 -7.99
CA ALA A 98 3.95 -6.27 -8.15
C ALA A 98 2.78 -6.14 -9.13
N PRO A 99 2.76 -6.79 -10.32
CA PRO A 99 1.61 -6.73 -11.22
C PRO A 99 0.31 -7.24 -10.59
N TRP A 100 0.38 -8.29 -9.78
CA TRP A 100 -0.77 -8.85 -9.07
C TRP A 100 -1.30 -7.87 -8.01
N LEU A 101 -0.43 -7.35 -7.15
CA LEU A 101 -0.82 -6.43 -6.09
C LEU A 101 -1.35 -5.09 -6.65
N LEU A 102 -0.75 -4.62 -7.76
CA LEU A 102 -1.25 -3.44 -8.47
C LEU A 102 -2.65 -3.70 -9.04
N ALA A 103 -2.92 -4.87 -9.62
CA ALA A 103 -4.24 -5.22 -10.12
C ALA A 103 -5.30 -5.23 -9.01
N LEU A 104 -4.98 -5.78 -7.83
CA LEU A 104 -5.88 -5.75 -6.67
C LEU A 104 -6.13 -4.31 -6.19
N TYR A 105 -5.09 -3.47 -6.14
CA TYR A 105 -5.20 -2.06 -5.77
C TYR A 105 -6.11 -1.28 -6.74
N VAL A 106 -5.92 -1.49 -8.04
CA VAL A 106 -6.75 -0.88 -9.10
C VAL A 106 -8.19 -1.35 -9.02
N ALA A 107 -8.42 -2.65 -8.84
CA ALA A 107 -9.77 -3.20 -8.69
C ALA A 107 -10.48 -2.58 -7.47
N LEU A 108 -9.79 -2.44 -6.34
CA LEU A 108 -10.35 -1.77 -5.17
C LEU A 108 -10.65 -0.29 -5.42
N ALA A 109 -9.76 0.43 -6.10
CA ALA A 109 -10.00 1.83 -6.45
C ALA A 109 -11.26 1.99 -7.32
N GLN A 110 -11.46 1.08 -8.28
CA GLN A 110 -12.67 1.03 -9.09
C GLN A 110 -13.92 0.72 -8.25
N GLU A 111 -13.84 -0.22 -7.29
CA GLU A 111 -14.95 -0.49 -6.35
C GLU A 111 -15.31 0.71 -5.48
N GLN A 112 -14.33 1.53 -5.10
CA GLN A 112 -14.54 2.80 -4.40
C GLN A 112 -15.10 3.92 -5.31
N GLY A 113 -15.18 3.69 -6.62
CA GLY A 113 -15.64 4.68 -7.61
C GLY A 113 -14.61 5.74 -7.97
N ALA A 114 -13.31 5.48 -7.77
CA ALA A 114 -12.23 6.42 -8.06
C ALA A 114 -12.05 6.66 -9.57
N ASP A 115 -11.72 7.90 -9.95
CA ASP A 115 -11.17 8.21 -11.27
C ASP A 115 -9.72 7.72 -11.33
N MET A 116 -9.52 6.66 -12.11
CA MET A 116 -8.21 6.01 -12.29
C MET A 116 -7.08 6.97 -12.67
N ARG A 117 -7.38 8.10 -13.32
CA ARG A 117 -6.38 9.09 -13.74
C ARG A 117 -5.85 9.93 -12.57
N LYS A 118 -6.55 9.93 -11.44
CA LYS A 118 -6.16 10.67 -10.23
C LYS A 118 -5.39 9.81 -9.23
N LEU A 119 -5.37 8.49 -9.40
CA LEU A 119 -4.60 7.63 -8.52
C LEU A 119 -3.12 8.05 -8.53
N ALA A 120 -2.61 8.37 -7.35
CA ALA A 120 -1.23 8.75 -7.14
C ALA A 120 -0.54 7.68 -6.29
N GLY A 121 0.64 7.24 -6.71
CA GLY A 121 1.34 6.21 -5.98
C GLY A 121 2.58 5.70 -6.66
N THR A 122 3.13 4.63 -6.12
CA THR A 122 4.32 3.98 -6.62
C THR A 122 4.25 2.50 -6.30
N VAL A 123 4.68 1.66 -7.23
CA VAL A 123 5.01 0.26 -6.99
C VAL A 123 6.51 0.14 -7.17
N GLN A 124 7.21 -0.54 -6.27
CA GLN A 124 8.68 -0.63 -6.37
C GLN A 124 9.09 -1.26 -7.70
N ASN A 125 8.56 -2.45 -8.02
CA ASN A 125 8.69 -3.12 -9.32
C ASN A 125 10.11 -3.13 -9.91
N ASP A 126 11.13 -3.31 -9.07
CA ASP A 126 12.52 -3.45 -9.49
C ASP A 126 13.01 -4.85 -9.14
N ILE A 127 13.09 -5.70 -10.16
CA ILE A 127 13.48 -7.10 -10.03
C ILE A 127 14.99 -7.32 -10.13
N ILE A 128 15.76 -6.33 -10.61
CA ILE A 128 17.20 -6.48 -10.89
C ILE A 128 18.04 -6.09 -9.67
N LYS A 129 17.58 -5.10 -8.89
CA LYS A 129 18.27 -4.55 -7.72
C LYS A 129 18.78 -5.57 -6.70
#